data_AF-A0A2H0A1K6-F1
#
_entry.id   AF-A0A2H0A1K6-F1
#
_cell.length_a   1.000
_cell.length_b   1.000
_cell.length_c   1.000
_cell.angle_alpha   90.00
_cell.angle_beta   90.00
_cell.angle_gamma   90.00
#
_symmetry.space_group_name_H-M   'P 1'
#
loop_
_entity.id
_entity.type
_entity.pdbx_description
1 polymer ?
#
loop_
_entity_poly.entity_id
_entity_poly.type
_entity_poly.pdbx_seq_one_letter_code
_entity_poly.pdbx_strand_id
1 'polypeptide(L)'
;MRKCVKSRPWNPIIASVFYRAGIIEKWGTGTLNIMDWCRENGNPPPEWKVRAGSVVLTFRPLRDKIAGQPESQPESGVESQPESGVESGVESGVESNMTLQILDLLRTDVLSKKEIALKLGKARPTRYLNELIRRLVEQGIVEYTVPEKPNSRLQKYRLVK
;
A
#
# COMPACT_ATOMS: atom_id res chain seq x y z
N MET A 1 -25.13 7.65 -13.05
CA MET A 1 -26.31 7.48 -12.17
C MET A 1 -25.80 7.19 -10.76
N ARG A 2 -26.02 8.09 -9.77
CA ARG A 2 -25.56 7.88 -8.38
C ARG A 2 -26.39 6.76 -7.75
N LYS A 3 -25.77 5.62 -7.40
CA LYS A 3 -26.46 4.59 -6.60
C LYS A 3 -26.68 5.18 -5.20
N CYS A 4 -27.93 5.54 -4.92
CA CYS A 4 -28.33 6.05 -3.62
C CYS A 4 -28.32 4.88 -2.63
N VAL A 5 -27.23 4.74 -1.86
CA VAL A 5 -27.19 3.80 -0.74
C VAL A 5 -27.99 4.46 0.39
N LYS A 6 -29.07 3.82 0.81
CA LYS A 6 -29.97 4.36 1.82
C LYS A 6 -29.33 4.20 3.21
N SER A 7 -28.52 5.17 3.62
CA SER A 7 -27.90 5.18 4.95
C SER A 7 -28.92 5.57 6.02
N ARG A 8 -29.15 4.70 7.00
CA ARG A 8 -30.02 4.96 8.16
C ARG A 8 -29.18 4.93 9.44
N PRO A 9 -29.35 5.88 10.36
CA PRO A 9 -28.65 5.84 11.64
C PRO A 9 -29.18 4.67 12.47
N TRP A 10 -28.27 3.95 13.12
CA TRP A 10 -28.65 2.87 14.04
C TRP A 10 -29.29 3.42 15.32
N ASN A 11 -28.76 4.56 15.81
CA ASN A 11 -29.35 5.33 16.91
C ASN A 11 -29.65 6.77 16.45
N PRO A 12 -30.93 7.10 16.15
CA PRO A 12 -31.31 8.43 15.68
C PRO A 12 -31.06 9.56 16.71
N ILE A 13 -31.14 9.25 18.01
CA ILE A 13 -30.94 10.25 19.07
C ILE A 13 -29.48 10.71 19.06
N ILE A 14 -28.55 9.76 19.13
CA ILE A 14 -27.10 10.04 19.08
C ILE A 14 -26.74 10.79 17.79
N ALA A 15 -27.25 10.33 16.65
CA ALA A 15 -27.03 10.99 15.36
C ALA A 15 -27.52 12.45 15.37
N SER A 16 -28.70 12.71 15.95
CA SER A 16 -29.27 14.05 16.00
C SER A 16 -28.46 15.01 16.89
N VAL A 17 -27.89 14.52 17.99
CA VAL A 17 -27.03 15.31 18.87
C VAL A 17 -25.75 15.72 18.14
N PHE A 18 -25.06 14.76 17.51
CA PHE A 18 -23.84 15.07 16.75
C PHE A 18 -24.09 16.00 15.57
N TYR A 19 -25.24 15.86 14.90
CA TYR A 19 -25.64 16.77 13.82
C TYR A 19 -25.87 18.20 14.33
N ARG A 20 -26.62 18.37 15.43
CA ARG A 20 -26.88 19.69 16.04
C ARG A 20 -25.61 20.32 16.61
N ALA A 21 -24.68 19.51 17.10
CA ALA A 21 -23.37 19.95 17.56
C ALA A 21 -22.41 20.34 16.40
N GLY A 22 -22.79 20.10 15.15
CA GLY A 22 -21.94 20.39 13.98
C GLY A 22 -20.77 19.42 13.80
N ILE A 23 -20.75 18.30 14.53
CA ILE A 23 -19.67 17.30 14.46
C ILE A 23 -19.83 16.39 13.23
N ILE A 24 -21.07 16.16 12.81
CA ILE A 24 -21.37 15.39 11.60
C ILE A 24 -22.31 16.17 10.67
N GLU A 25 -22.19 15.89 9.38
CA GLU A 25 -23.12 16.38 8.37
C GLU A 25 -24.46 15.62 8.38
N LYS A 26 -25.37 15.98 7.46
CA LYS A 26 -26.65 15.28 7.30
C LYS A 26 -26.41 13.79 7.05
N TRP A 27 -27.18 12.94 7.72
CA TRP A 27 -26.96 11.50 7.64
C TRP A 27 -27.03 10.99 6.20
N GLY A 28 -25.99 10.26 5.78
CA GLY A 28 -25.96 9.57 4.49
C GLY A 28 -25.23 10.29 3.35
N THR A 29 -24.82 11.55 3.50
CA THR A 29 -23.95 12.20 2.50
C THR A 29 -22.48 11.81 2.65
N GLY A 30 -22.00 11.56 3.88
CA GLY A 30 -20.59 11.30 4.15
C GLY A 30 -19.99 10.13 3.38
N THR A 31 -20.74 9.03 3.18
CA THR A 31 -20.23 7.88 2.40
C THR A 31 -19.98 8.24 0.94
N LEU A 32 -20.83 9.10 0.35
CA LEU A 32 -20.67 9.56 -1.02
C LEU A 32 -19.51 10.55 -1.12
N ASN A 33 -19.43 11.50 -0.18
CA ASN A 33 -18.33 12.46 -0.09
C ASN A 33 -16.98 11.76 0.00
N ILE A 34 -16.88 10.73 0.85
CA ILE A 34 -15.68 9.89 0.99
C ILE A 34 -15.28 9.27 -0.36
N MET A 35 -16.23 8.74 -1.14
CA MET A 35 -15.93 8.16 -2.46
C MET A 35 -15.49 9.22 -3.46
N ASP A 36 -16.16 10.37 -3.46
CA ASP A 36 -15.86 11.46 -4.37
C ASP A 36 -14.48 12.08 -4.06
N TRP A 37 -14.14 12.31 -2.79
CA TRP A 37 -12.81 12.76 -2.38
C TRP A 37 -11.71 11.77 -2.71
N CYS A 38 -11.96 10.46 -2.53
CA CYS A 38 -10.99 9.46 -2.97
C CYS A 38 -10.75 9.57 -4.48
N ARG A 39 -11.82 9.73 -5.28
CA ARG A 39 -11.72 9.87 -6.73
C ARG A 39 -11.00 11.16 -7.14
N GLU A 40 -11.35 12.29 -6.53
CA GLU A 40 -10.74 13.61 -6.78
C GLU A 40 -9.25 13.61 -6.44
N ASN A 41 -8.86 12.93 -5.36
CA ASN A 41 -7.47 12.78 -4.97
C ASN A 41 -6.70 11.72 -5.80
N GLY A 42 -7.37 11.07 -6.76
CA GLY A 42 -6.82 9.97 -7.57
C GLY A 42 -6.66 8.66 -6.81
N ASN A 43 -7.08 8.59 -5.55
CA ASN A 43 -7.00 7.40 -4.73
C ASN A 43 -7.99 6.33 -5.23
N PRO A 44 -7.66 5.04 -5.06
CA PRO A 44 -8.65 3.98 -5.26
C PRO A 44 -9.85 4.18 -4.31
N PRO A 45 -11.06 3.75 -4.72
CA PRO A 45 -12.23 3.83 -3.86
C PRO A 45 -12.01 3.03 -2.57
N PRO A 46 -12.54 3.51 -1.44
CA PRO A 46 -12.37 2.83 -0.16
C PRO A 46 -13.20 1.54 -0.09
N GLU A 47 -12.75 0.59 0.73
CA GLU A 47 -13.36 -0.73 0.88
C GLU A 47 -14.08 -0.85 2.23
N TRP A 48 -15.36 -1.23 2.20
CA TRP A 48 -16.16 -1.50 3.40
C TRP A 48 -16.25 -3.01 3.65
N LYS A 49 -15.96 -3.44 4.87
CA LYS A 49 -16.17 -4.83 5.32
C LYS A 49 -16.93 -4.85 6.63
N VAL A 50 -17.99 -5.65 6.67
CA VAL A 50 -18.64 -5.99 7.93
C VAL A 50 -17.95 -7.23 8.50
N ARG A 51 -17.56 -7.14 9.76
CA ARG A 51 -17.10 -8.25 10.60
C ARG A 51 -18.07 -8.38 11.77
N ALA A 52 -18.11 -9.51 12.46
CA ALA A 52 -19.06 -9.74 13.56
C ALA A 52 -18.94 -8.62 14.61
N GLY A 53 -19.91 -7.69 14.62
CA GLY A 53 -19.95 -6.54 15.52
C GLY A 53 -19.16 -5.29 15.09
N SER A 54 -18.48 -5.28 13.95
CA SER A 54 -17.69 -4.12 13.51
C SER A 54 -17.79 -3.84 12.01
N VAL A 55 -17.58 -2.57 11.66
CA VAL A 55 -17.48 -2.10 10.29
C VAL A 55 -16.06 -1.58 10.08
N VAL A 56 -15.34 -2.18 9.14
CA VAL A 56 -13.99 -1.80 8.77
C VAL A 56 -14.06 -0.99 7.47
N LEU A 57 -13.48 0.21 7.50
CA LEU A 57 -13.30 1.06 6.34
C LEU A 57 -11.81 1.14 6.02
N THR A 58 -11.41 0.72 4.82
CA THR A 58 -10.01 0.68 4.39
C THR A 58 -9.76 1.69 3.28
N PHE A 59 -8.85 2.63 3.54
CA PHE A 59 -8.31 3.56 2.55
C PHE A 59 -6.96 3.07 2.06
N ARG A 60 -6.69 3.19 0.76
CA ARG A 60 -5.37 2.83 0.20
C ARG A 60 -4.73 4.10 -0.39
N PRO A 61 -3.45 4.37 -0.10
CA PRO A 61 -2.77 5.54 -0.64
C PRO A 61 -2.55 5.39 -2.16
N LEU A 62 -2.40 6.51 -2.84
CA LEU A 62 -1.99 6.54 -4.25
C LEU A 62 -0.60 5.93 -4.37
N ARG A 63 -0.49 4.77 -5.04
CA ARG A 63 0.82 4.22 -5.42
C ARG A 63 1.23 4.85 -6.74
N ASP A 64 2.15 5.82 -6.62
CA ASP A 64 3.07 6.40 -7.62
C ASP A 64 2.79 7.84 -8.10
N LYS A 65 3.39 8.84 -7.42
CA LYS A 65 4.56 9.62 -7.91
C LYS A 65 5.34 10.23 -6.72
N ILE A 66 6.68 10.33 -6.87
CA ILE A 66 7.66 11.13 -6.09
C ILE A 66 8.23 10.43 -4.82
N ALA A 67 9.54 10.27 -4.51
CA ALA A 67 10.83 10.72 -5.05
C ALA A 67 10.89 12.17 -5.57
N GLY A 68 11.16 13.13 -4.67
CA GLY A 68 11.52 14.53 -4.99
C GLY A 68 10.51 15.63 -4.61
N GLN A 69 10.64 16.15 -3.37
CA GLN A 69 10.19 17.44 -2.80
C GLN A 69 10.46 18.70 -3.68
N PRO A 70 10.15 19.97 -3.28
CA PRO A 70 9.57 20.52 -2.03
C PRO A 70 8.47 21.60 -2.25
N GLU A 71 8.03 22.24 -1.14
CA GLU A 71 7.36 23.56 -0.96
C GLU A 71 6.03 23.42 -0.17
N SER A 72 5.79 24.09 0.97
CA SER A 72 6.57 25.06 1.74
C SER A 72 5.95 25.18 3.16
N GLN A 73 6.83 25.26 4.15
CA GLN A 73 6.67 25.59 5.58
C GLN A 73 6.12 27.03 5.81
N PRO A 74 5.90 27.56 7.05
CA PRO A 74 6.38 27.15 8.39
C PRO A 74 5.25 27.10 9.47
N GLU A 75 5.42 26.55 10.68
CA GLU A 75 6.13 27.17 11.80
C GLU A 75 6.51 26.19 12.93
N SER A 76 7.73 26.41 13.44
CA SER A 76 8.28 26.03 14.75
C SER A 76 8.38 24.52 15.04
N GLY A 77 9.49 23.95 15.47
CA GLY A 77 10.75 24.48 15.97
C GLY A 77 11.31 23.43 16.94
N VAL A 78 12.62 23.19 16.83
CA VAL A 78 13.52 22.54 17.81
C VAL A 78 13.74 21.02 17.71
N GLU A 79 14.90 20.72 17.10
CA GLU A 79 15.95 19.77 17.48
C GLU A 79 15.60 18.34 17.91
N SER A 80 16.05 17.36 17.12
CA SER A 80 17.32 16.64 17.34
C SER A 80 17.32 15.29 16.59
N GLN A 81 18.44 15.01 15.93
CA GLN A 81 18.72 13.83 15.12
C GLN A 81 19.38 12.73 16.01
N PRO A 82 19.82 11.58 15.46
CA PRO A 82 19.11 10.33 15.15
C PRO A 82 19.56 9.14 16.02
N GLU A 83 18.70 8.17 16.30
CA GLU A 83 19.10 6.79 16.69
C GLU A 83 17.94 5.87 16.24
N SER A 84 18.08 5.00 15.24
CA SER A 84 18.64 3.65 15.34
C SER A 84 17.93 2.80 16.42
N GLY A 85 17.37 1.64 16.03
CA GLY A 85 16.77 0.67 16.96
C GLY A 85 15.27 0.42 16.73
N VAL A 86 14.85 -0.42 15.79
CA VAL A 86 14.74 -1.89 15.92
C VAL A 86 13.35 -2.30 16.48
N GLU A 87 12.71 -3.25 15.77
CA GLU A 87 11.57 -4.09 16.21
C GLU A 87 10.15 -3.62 15.85
N SER A 88 9.73 -3.91 14.62
CA SER A 88 8.41 -4.54 14.45
C SER A 88 8.55 -5.76 13.55
N GLY A 89 9.25 -6.76 14.09
CA GLY A 89 8.87 -8.13 13.81
C GLY A 89 7.47 -8.33 14.39
N VAL A 90 6.54 -8.79 13.57
CA VAL A 90 5.69 -9.97 13.77
C VAL A 90 4.65 -9.95 12.65
N GLU A 91 4.97 -10.74 11.63
CA GLU A 91 4.05 -11.68 10.98
C GLU A 91 2.59 -11.24 10.75
N SER A 92 2.33 -10.60 9.61
CA SER A 92 1.05 -10.68 8.87
C SER A 92 1.11 -9.68 7.72
N GLY A 93 1.20 -10.04 6.45
CA GLY A 93 1.15 -11.34 5.83
C GLY A 93 1.58 -11.14 4.38
N VAL A 94 2.02 -12.23 3.80
CA VAL A 94 1.84 -12.62 2.40
C VAL A 94 1.04 -11.57 1.59
N GLU A 95 1.67 -11.11 0.51
CA GLU A 95 1.05 -10.41 -0.64
C GLU A 95 0.99 -8.89 -0.61
N SER A 96 2.17 -8.25 -0.53
CA SER A 96 2.30 -7.04 -1.33
C SER A 96 1.96 -7.40 -2.78
N ASN A 97 1.01 -6.69 -3.42
CA ASN A 97 0.61 -6.93 -4.82
C ASN A 97 1.83 -7.06 -5.76
N MET A 98 2.91 -6.33 -5.47
CA MET A 98 4.18 -6.43 -6.18
C MET A 98 4.88 -7.78 -5.98
N THR A 99 4.84 -8.38 -4.78
CA THR A 99 5.39 -9.72 -4.51
C THR A 99 4.67 -10.76 -5.35
N LEU A 100 3.33 -10.73 -5.40
CA LEU A 100 2.55 -11.62 -6.27
C LEU A 100 2.93 -11.47 -7.73
N GLN A 101 3.03 -10.24 -8.22
CA GLN A 101 3.43 -9.96 -9.59
C GLN A 101 4.85 -10.48 -9.86
N ILE A 102 5.79 -10.31 -8.92
CA ILE A 102 7.15 -10.85 -9.05
C ILE A 102 7.11 -12.38 -9.14
N LEU A 103 6.36 -13.04 -8.27
CA LEU A 103 6.23 -14.50 -8.28
C LEU A 103 5.61 -14.98 -9.59
N ASP A 104 4.54 -14.35 -10.07
CA ASP A 104 3.88 -14.69 -11.34
C ASP A 104 4.84 -14.54 -12.53
N LEU A 105 5.60 -13.44 -12.57
CA LEU A 105 6.61 -13.20 -13.59
C LEU A 105 7.74 -14.24 -13.57
N LEU A 106 8.14 -14.70 -12.37
CA LEU A 106 9.17 -15.71 -12.19
C LEU A 106 8.68 -17.15 -12.40
N ARG A 107 7.36 -17.38 -12.49
CA ARG A 107 6.79 -18.67 -12.94
C ARG A 107 7.02 -18.90 -14.42
N THR A 108 7.02 -17.82 -15.21
CA THR A 108 7.13 -17.90 -16.68
C THR A 108 8.58 -17.84 -17.15
N ASP A 109 9.41 -16.95 -16.58
CA ASP A 109 10.78 -16.72 -17.05
C ASP A 109 11.78 -16.54 -15.91
N VAL A 110 13.05 -16.84 -16.18
CA VAL A 110 14.18 -16.46 -15.31
C VAL A 110 14.58 -15.01 -15.61
N LEU A 111 14.31 -14.09 -14.68
CA LEU A 111 14.44 -12.65 -14.89
C LEU A 111 15.47 -12.02 -13.95
N SER A 112 16.14 -10.97 -14.42
CA SER A 112 16.99 -10.08 -13.62
C SER A 112 16.17 -8.97 -12.95
N LYS A 113 16.74 -8.32 -11.93
CA LYS A 113 16.11 -7.16 -11.23
C LYS A 113 15.61 -6.07 -12.19
N LYS A 114 16.35 -5.80 -13.27
CA LYS A 114 15.97 -4.79 -14.27
C LYS A 114 14.79 -5.24 -15.13
N GLU A 115 14.80 -6.49 -15.56
CA GLU A 115 13.70 -7.06 -16.37
C GLU A 115 12.41 -7.17 -15.55
N ILE A 116 12.51 -7.55 -14.28
CA ILE A 116 11.37 -7.55 -13.35
C ILE A 116 10.80 -6.13 -13.22
N ALA A 117 11.65 -5.12 -13.01
CA ALA A 117 11.20 -3.73 -12.93
C ALA A 117 10.51 -3.27 -14.22
N LEU A 118 11.06 -3.61 -15.39
CA LEU A 118 10.48 -3.29 -16.70
C LEU A 118 9.12 -3.95 -16.91
N LYS A 119 8.98 -5.26 -16.59
CA LYS A 119 7.71 -5.98 -16.68
C LYS A 119 6.66 -5.43 -15.70
N LEU A 120 7.10 -4.85 -14.57
CA LEU A 120 6.25 -4.13 -13.61
C LEU A 120 5.94 -2.68 -14.03
N GLY A 121 6.35 -2.25 -15.22
CA GLY A 121 6.10 -0.89 -15.73
C GLY A 121 7.01 0.19 -15.12
N LYS A 122 8.13 -0.19 -14.50
CA LYS A 122 9.11 0.73 -13.92
C LYS A 122 10.34 0.85 -14.81
N ALA A 123 10.84 2.07 -14.97
CA ALA A 123 12.06 2.32 -15.72
C ALA A 123 13.33 1.75 -15.05
N ARG A 124 13.33 1.63 -13.71
CA ARG A 124 14.48 1.19 -12.91
C ARG A 124 14.02 0.39 -11.69
N PRO A 125 14.84 -0.55 -11.17
CA PRO A 125 14.55 -1.27 -9.93
C PRO A 125 14.50 -0.33 -8.73
N THR A 126 13.36 -0.28 -8.05
CA THR A 126 13.14 0.53 -6.85
C THR A 126 13.81 -0.10 -5.62
N ARG A 127 14.13 0.70 -4.59
CA ARG A 127 14.60 0.20 -3.28
C ARG A 127 13.67 -0.88 -2.72
N TYR A 128 12.36 -0.66 -2.81
CA TYR A 128 11.34 -1.60 -2.38
C TYR A 128 11.38 -2.93 -3.14
N LEU A 129 11.56 -2.91 -4.47
CA LEU A 129 11.73 -4.13 -5.27
C LEU A 129 12.97 -4.92 -4.85
N ASN A 130 14.09 -4.23 -4.58
CA ASN A 130 15.31 -4.88 -4.12
C ASN A 130 15.12 -5.52 -2.73
N GLU A 131 14.41 -4.84 -1.84
CA GLU A 131 14.07 -5.36 -0.51
C GLU A 131 13.14 -6.57 -0.60
N LEU A 132 12.12 -6.53 -1.47
CA LEU A 132 11.22 -7.67 -1.70
C LEU A 132 11.98 -8.89 -2.26
N ILE A 133 12.83 -8.70 -3.27
CA ILE A 133 13.62 -9.80 -3.84
C ILE A 133 14.56 -10.39 -2.78
N ARG A 134 15.18 -9.53 -1.95
CA ARG A 134 16.04 -10.00 -0.86
C ARG A 134 15.25 -10.85 0.14
N ARG A 135 14.06 -10.40 0.56
CA ARG A 135 13.17 -11.17 1.44
C ARG A 135 12.74 -12.50 0.82
N LEU A 136 12.39 -12.53 -0.46
CA LEU A 136 12.01 -13.75 -1.17
C LEU A 136 13.14 -14.78 -1.25
N VAL A 137 14.38 -14.30 -1.38
CA VAL A 137 15.58 -15.15 -1.34
C VAL A 137 15.86 -15.65 0.08
N GLU A 138 15.76 -14.78 1.09
CA GLU A 138 15.89 -15.16 2.51
C GLU A 138 14.84 -16.19 2.93
N GLN A 139 13.63 -16.11 2.39
CA GLN A 139 12.55 -17.08 2.60
C GLN A 139 12.70 -18.38 1.78
N GLY A 140 13.69 -18.46 0.88
CA GLY A 140 13.89 -19.63 0.02
C GLY A 140 12.81 -19.84 -1.04
N ILE A 141 12.01 -18.81 -1.36
CA ILE A 141 10.97 -18.88 -2.40
C ILE A 141 11.61 -18.66 -3.78
N VAL A 142 12.62 -17.80 -3.85
CA VAL A 142 13.35 -17.45 -5.07
C VAL A 142 14.84 -17.70 -4.84
N GLU A 143 15.53 -18.26 -5.83
CA GLU A 143 16.96 -18.50 -5.76
C GLU A 143 17.73 -17.81 -6.88
N TYR A 144 19.04 -17.67 -6.62
CA TYR A 144 20.01 -17.16 -7.56
C TYR A 144 20.36 -18.19 -8.62
N THR A 145 20.41 -17.77 -9.89
CA THR A 145 20.92 -18.66 -10.96
C THR A 145 22.44 -18.86 -10.87
N VAL A 146 23.18 -17.90 -10.30
CA VAL A 146 24.63 -18.03 -10.05
C VAL A 146 24.90 -17.83 -8.55
N PRO A 147 24.82 -18.90 -7.74
CA PRO A 147 24.97 -18.79 -6.29
C PRO A 147 26.39 -18.40 -5.86
N GLU A 148 27.44 -18.80 -6.60
CA GLU A 148 28.83 -18.51 -6.23
C GLU A 148 29.20 -17.02 -6.30
N LYS A 149 28.50 -16.24 -7.14
CA LYS A 149 28.78 -14.82 -7.36
C LYS A 149 27.48 -14.01 -7.23
N PRO A 150 27.00 -13.75 -6.00
CA PRO A 150 25.71 -13.09 -5.76
C PRO A 150 25.66 -11.66 -6.35
N ASN A 151 26.80 -10.98 -6.46
CA ASN A 151 26.92 -9.65 -7.05
C ASN A 151 27.25 -9.66 -8.55
N SER A 152 27.07 -10.78 -9.25
CA SER A 152 27.31 -10.86 -10.69
C SER A 152 26.39 -9.91 -11.47
N ARG A 153 26.93 -9.26 -12.51
CA ARG A 153 26.13 -8.43 -13.43
C ARG A 153 25.11 -9.27 -14.22
N LEU A 154 25.38 -10.55 -14.39
CA LEU A 154 24.52 -11.52 -15.10
C LEU A 154 23.55 -12.24 -14.16
N GLN A 155 23.38 -11.74 -12.92
CA GLN A 155 22.53 -12.38 -11.94
C GLN A 155 21.05 -12.36 -12.37
N LYS A 156 20.46 -13.54 -12.38
CA LYS A 156 19.02 -13.73 -12.55
C LYS A 156 18.43 -14.53 -11.39
N TYR A 157 17.11 -14.47 -11.30
CA TYR A 157 16.31 -15.04 -10.23
C TYR A 157 15.36 -16.07 -10.83
N ARG A 158 15.20 -17.22 -10.15
CA ARG A 158 14.21 -18.25 -10.50
C ARG A 158 13.45 -18.67 -9.26
N LEU A 159 12.23 -19.17 -9.43
CA LEU A 159 11.50 -19.80 -8.33
C LEU A 159 12.20 -21.10 -7.92
N VAL A 160 12.30 -21.29 -6.60
CA VAL A 160 12.65 -22.59 -6.01
C VAL A 160 11.44 -23.51 -6.22
N LYS A 161 11.69 -24.72 -6.69
CA LYS A 161 10.64 -25.70 -7.01
C LYS A 161 10.41 -26.66 -5.85
#